data_AF-A0A9X2LCM4-F1
#
_entry.id   AF-A0A9X2LCM4-F1
#
_cell.length_a   1.000
_cell.length_b   1.000
_cell.length_c   1.000
_cell.angle_alpha   90.00
_cell.angle_beta   90.00
_cell.angle_gamma   90.00
#
_symmetry.space_group_name_H-M   'P 1'
#
loop_
_entity.id
_entity.type
_entity.pdbx_description
1 polymer ?
#
loop_
_entity_poly.entity_id
_entity_poly.type
_entity_poly.pdbx_seq_one_letter_code
_entity_poly.pdbx_strand_id
1 'polypeptide(L)'
;MHLAKGASGEVTVSNYLQGSAPAPRKRTFVGPVSESWQLSDTPSPVVYAPCRASLYAVLSFGLRVNAGTSDTSATTSFLSLESSDESDARVVHHLSWKRCPGA
;
A
#
# COMPACT_ATOMS: atom_id res chain seq x y z
N MET A 1 6.50 3.65 13.20
CA MET A 1 5.34 4.55 13.42
C MET A 1 5.35 5.04 14.85
N HIS A 2 4.86 6.25 15.09
CA HIS A 2 4.54 6.74 16.43
C HIS A 2 3.22 7.51 16.39
N LEU A 3 2.23 7.11 17.18
CA LEU A 3 0.97 7.83 17.36
C LEU A 3 0.77 8.12 18.85
N ALA A 4 0.60 9.38 19.19
CA ALA A 4 0.24 9.80 20.53
C ALA A 4 -1.18 9.35 20.91
N LYS A 5 -1.49 9.34 22.20
CA LYS A 5 -2.84 9.05 22.69
C LYS A 5 -3.85 10.02 22.04
N GLY A 6 -4.90 9.49 21.45
CA GLY A 6 -5.93 10.28 20.77
C GLY A 6 -5.66 10.59 19.30
N ALA A 7 -4.45 10.30 18.79
CA ALA A 7 -4.13 10.36 17.37
C ALA A 7 -4.50 9.05 16.65
N SER A 8 -4.68 9.12 15.34
CA SER A 8 -4.87 7.96 14.47
C SER A 8 -4.01 8.06 13.21
N GLY A 9 -3.64 6.91 12.68
CA GLY A 9 -2.95 6.77 11.39
C GLY A 9 -3.81 6.01 10.39
N GLU A 10 -3.81 6.42 9.13
CA GLU A 10 -4.42 5.70 8.01
C GLU A 10 -3.35 5.39 6.96
N VAL A 11 -3.26 4.13 6.57
CA VAL A 11 -2.46 3.65 5.44
C VAL A 11 -3.42 3.17 4.36
N THR A 12 -3.33 3.75 3.16
CA THR A 12 -4.06 3.31 1.97
C THR A 12 -3.10 2.71 0.96
N VAL A 13 -3.44 1.56 0.40
CA VAL A 13 -2.67 0.90 -0.67
C VAL A 13 -3.60 0.53 -1.80
N SER A 14 -3.21 0.82 -3.03
CA SER A 14 -3.98 0.48 -4.23
C SER A 14 -3.05 -0.01 -5.32
N ASN A 15 -3.44 -1.09 -5.99
CA ASN A 15 -2.80 -1.62 -7.20
C ASN A 15 -3.83 -1.70 -8.33
N TYR A 16 -3.44 -1.29 -9.54
CA TYR A 16 -4.27 -1.44 -10.73
C TYR A 16 -3.44 -1.44 -12.01
N LEU A 17 -3.95 -2.10 -13.04
CA LEU A 17 -3.39 -2.03 -14.39
C LEU A 17 -3.98 -0.82 -15.12
N GLN A 18 -3.23 -0.27 -16.07
CA GLN A 18 -3.74 0.77 -16.96
C GLN A 18 -5.08 0.34 -17.60
N GLY A 19 -6.11 1.18 -17.46
CA GLY A 19 -7.46 0.91 -17.96
C GLY A 19 -8.37 0.12 -17.01
N SER A 20 -7.87 -0.31 -15.85
CA SER A 20 -8.69 -0.91 -14.78
C SER A 20 -9.00 0.07 -13.65
N ALA A 21 -10.08 -0.18 -12.91
CA ALA A 21 -10.43 0.63 -11.75
C ALA A 21 -9.51 0.30 -10.55
N PRO A 22 -9.04 1.31 -9.79
CA PRO A 22 -8.28 1.08 -8.57
C PRO A 22 -9.13 0.40 -7.49
N ALA A 23 -8.51 -0.52 -6.74
CA ALA A 23 -9.11 -1.21 -5.60
C ALA A 23 -8.36 -0.89 -4.31
N PRO A 24 -8.54 0.31 -3.73
CA PRO A 24 -7.80 0.73 -2.55
C PRO A 24 -8.21 -0.07 -1.31
N ARG A 25 -7.21 -0.58 -0.59
CA ARG A 25 -7.34 -1.14 0.76
C ARG A 25 -6.85 -0.14 1.79
N LYS A 26 -7.49 -0.14 2.95
CA LYS A 26 -7.17 0.76 4.06
C LYS A 26 -6.87 -0.02 5.32
N ARG A 27 -5.86 0.43 6.08
CA ARG A 27 -5.58 0.00 7.44
C ARG A 27 -5.48 1.21 8.34
N THR A 28 -6.19 1.17 9.47
CA THR A 28 -6.21 2.23 10.46
C THR A 28 -5.48 1.78 11.71
N PHE A 29 -4.73 2.70 12.32
CA PHE A 29 -4.02 2.53 13.58
C PHE A 29 -4.52 3.59 14.56
N VAL A 30 -4.69 3.21 15.83
CA VAL A 30 -5.16 4.11 16.89
C VAL A 30 -4.09 4.19 17.96
N GLY A 31 -3.69 5.41 18.32
CA GLY A 31 -2.73 5.64 19.38
C GLY A 31 -3.32 5.40 20.78
N PRO A 32 -2.48 5.21 21.81
CA PRO A 32 -1.03 5.34 21.77
C PRO A 32 -0.34 4.08 21.22
N VAL A 33 0.54 4.25 20.24
CA VAL A 33 1.32 3.14 19.68
C VAL A 33 2.66 3.63 19.14
N SER A 34 3.72 2.84 19.36
CA SER A 34 5.08 3.12 18.88
C SER A 34 5.72 1.82 18.43
N GLU A 35 5.52 1.46 17.16
CA GLU A 35 5.99 0.18 16.63
C GLU A 35 6.24 0.25 15.13
N SER A 36 6.91 -0.77 14.61
CA SER A 36 7.00 -1.03 13.17
C SER A 36 5.67 -1.59 12.68
N TRP A 37 5.26 -1.17 11.48
CA TRP A 37 4.04 -1.66 10.85
C TRP A 37 4.40 -2.30 9.51
N GLN A 38 3.64 -3.32 9.14
CA GLN A 38 3.78 -4.02 7.87
C GLN A 38 2.41 -4.16 7.22
N LEU A 39 2.38 -4.09 5.89
CA LEU A 39 1.20 -4.39 5.11
C LEU A 39 1.56 -5.41 4.04
N SER A 40 0.74 -6.45 3.91
CA SER A 40 0.79 -7.38 2.79
C SER A 40 -0.49 -7.22 2.00
N ASP A 41 -0.37 -6.99 0.69
CA ASP A 41 -1.52 -6.94 -0.21
C ASP A 41 -1.46 -8.10 -1.20
N THR A 42 -2.62 -8.68 -1.50
CA THR A 42 -2.78 -9.70 -2.53
C THR A 42 -3.55 -9.06 -3.68
N PRO A 43 -2.99 -8.99 -4.89
CA PRO A 43 -3.67 -8.36 -6.01
C PRO A 43 -4.99 -9.06 -6.31
N SER A 44 -5.99 -8.25 -6.67
CA SER A 44 -7.28 -8.67 -7.25
C SER A 44 -7.06 -9.64 -8.44
N PRO A 45 -8.04 -10.51 -8.78
CA PRO A 45 -7.80 -11.68 -9.62
C PRO A 45 -7.10 -11.38 -10.94
N VAL A 46 -6.22 -12.31 -11.30
CA VAL A 46 -5.31 -12.30 -12.46
C VAL A 46 -6.02 -11.83 -13.73
N VAL A 47 -5.67 -10.62 -14.20
CA VAL A 47 -6.08 -10.11 -15.51
C VAL A 47 -4.99 -10.46 -16.52
N TYR A 48 -5.35 -11.24 -17.54
CA TYR A 48 -4.45 -11.48 -18.66
C TYR A 48 -4.39 -10.22 -19.53
N ALA A 49 -3.19 -9.72 -19.78
CA ALA A 49 -3.01 -8.67 -20.79
C ALA A 49 -3.46 -9.20 -22.16
N PRO A 50 -4.17 -8.39 -22.97
CA PRO A 50 -4.44 -8.73 -24.36
C PRO A 50 -3.15 -9.04 -25.12
N CYS A 51 -3.25 -9.88 -26.14
CA CYS A 51 -2.12 -10.19 -27.00
C CYS A 51 -1.52 -8.93 -27.62
N ARG A 52 -0.19 -8.78 -27.51
CA ARG A 52 0.59 -7.62 -28.00
C ARG A 52 0.26 -6.29 -27.29
N ALA A 53 -0.37 -6.32 -26.11
CA ALA A 53 -0.55 -5.14 -25.27
C ALA A 53 0.54 -5.07 -24.18
N SER A 54 1.12 -3.88 -24.00
CA SER A 54 1.91 -3.54 -22.82
C SER A 54 1.01 -2.77 -21.85
N LEU A 55 0.79 -3.32 -20.65
CA LEU A 55 0.06 -2.63 -19.59
C LEU A 55 1.06 -2.26 -18.49
N TYR A 56 1.00 -1.02 -18.02
CA TYR A 56 1.73 -0.61 -16.83
C TYR A 56 0.91 -0.91 -15.59
N ALA A 57 1.56 -1.45 -14.56
CA ALA A 57 0.99 -1.57 -13.23
C ALA A 57 1.26 -0.28 -12.45
N VAL A 58 0.21 0.29 -11.86
CA VAL A 58 0.30 1.45 -10.98
C VAL A 58 0.10 0.98 -9.55
N LEU A 59 1.06 1.33 -8.70
CA LEU A 59 1.02 1.10 -7.26
C LEU A 59 0.97 2.45 -6.56
N SER A 60 0.01 2.63 -5.66
CA SER A 60 -0.20 3.88 -4.93
C SER A 60 -0.26 3.61 -3.43
N PHE A 61 0.53 4.39 -2.67
CA PHE A 61 0.55 4.37 -1.21
C PHE A 61 0.15 5.74 -0.68
N GLY A 62 -0.68 5.78 0.35
CA GLY A 62 -1.06 6.99 1.05
C GLY A 62 -0.89 6.81 2.56
N LEU A 63 -0.20 7.75 3.19
CA LEU A 63 -0.06 7.82 4.65
C LEU A 63 -0.75 9.09 5.14
N ARG A 64 -1.59 8.97 6.17
CA ARG A 64 -2.23 10.11 6.83
C ARG A 64 -2.15 9.93 8.33
N VAL A 65 -1.79 11.00 9.03
CA VAL A 65 -1.91 11.09 10.49
C VAL A 65 -3.00 12.11 10.79
N ASN A 66 -3.92 11.76 11.68
CA ASN A 66 -4.92 12.66 12.23
C ASN A 66 -4.62 12.86 13.71
N ALA A 67 -4.52 14.11 14.15
CA ALA A 67 -4.27 14.45 15.56
C ALA A 67 -5.42 14.01 16.48
N GLY A 68 -6.67 14.03 16.00
CA GLY A 68 -7.82 13.68 16.82
C GLY A 68 -7.85 14.52 18.09
N THR A 69 -7.78 13.87 19.26
CA THR A 69 -7.73 14.53 20.57
C THR A 69 -6.33 14.61 21.17
N SER A 70 -5.27 14.30 20.41
CA SER A 70 -3.89 14.42 20.89
C SER A 70 -3.51 15.89 21.10
N ASP A 71 -2.74 16.18 22.15
CA ASP A 71 -2.14 17.50 22.35
C ASP A 71 -0.95 17.69 21.39
N THR A 72 -1.18 18.37 20.27
CA THR A 72 -0.16 18.61 19.24
C THR A 72 0.87 19.68 19.64
N SER A 73 0.68 20.37 20.78
CA SER A 73 1.68 21.30 21.31
C SER A 73 2.77 20.58 22.11
N ALA A 74 2.43 19.44 22.72
CA ALA A 74 3.32 18.63 23.54
C ALA A 74 3.70 17.29 22.92
N THR A 75 2.96 16.82 21.90
CA THR A 75 3.16 15.50 21.28
C THR A 75 3.27 15.59 19.78
N THR A 76 4.05 14.69 19.20
CA THR A 76 4.21 14.53 17.73
C THR A 76 3.69 13.16 17.34
N SER A 77 3.16 13.02 16.13
CA SER A 77 2.73 11.73 15.58
C SER A 77 3.14 11.63 14.11
N PHE A 78 3.62 10.46 13.70
CA PHE A 78 4.09 10.23 12.34
C PHE A 78 3.88 8.77 11.89
N LEU A 79 3.65 8.63 10.59
CA LEU A 79 3.76 7.38 9.85
C LEU A 79 4.96 7.49 8.91
N SER A 80 5.90 6.56 9.03
CA SER A 80 6.99 6.38 8.06
C SER A 80 6.70 5.11 7.28
N LEU A 81 6.86 5.18 5.95
CA LEU A 81 6.94 4.00 5.09
C LEU A 81 8.43 3.81 4.78
N GLU A 82 9.02 2.82 5.42
CA GLU A 82 10.35 2.32 5.11
C GLU A 82 10.19 0.96 4.45
N SER A 83 10.92 0.75 3.36
CA SER A 83 11.03 -0.59 2.77
C SER A 83 11.84 -1.45 3.75
N SER A 84 11.31 -2.61 4.12
CA SER A 84 11.86 -3.50 5.17
C SER A 84 13.22 -4.11 4.85
N ASP A 85 13.83 -3.76 3.72
CA ASP A 85 14.97 -4.49 3.18
C ASP A 85 16.18 -3.56 3.06
N GLU A 86 17.19 -3.81 3.90
CA GLU A 86 18.58 -3.37 3.68
C GLU A 86 19.21 -4.02 2.43
N SER A 87 18.46 -4.81 1.63
CA SER A 87 18.92 -5.34 0.34
C SER A 87 17.77 -5.83 -0.54
N ASP A 88 17.00 -4.91 -1.14
CA ASP A 88 15.95 -5.12 -2.15
C ASP A 88 14.53 -5.32 -1.61
N ALA A 89 13.69 -4.29 -1.76
CA ALA A 89 12.24 -4.38 -1.64
C ALA A 89 11.71 -5.54 -2.49
N ARG A 90 11.31 -6.67 -1.88
CA ARG A 90 10.77 -7.81 -2.64
C ARG A 90 9.28 -7.63 -2.91
N VAL A 91 8.95 -6.97 -4.01
CA VAL A 91 7.61 -7.09 -4.61
C VAL A 91 7.55 -8.42 -5.37
N VAL A 92 6.94 -9.44 -4.76
CA VAL A 92 6.76 -10.75 -5.41
C VAL A 92 5.54 -10.71 -6.34
N HIS A 93 5.79 -10.55 -7.63
CA HIS A 93 4.77 -10.66 -8.66
C HIS A 93 4.61 -12.12 -9.11
N HIS A 94 3.44 -12.71 -8.87
CA HIS A 94 3.08 -14.02 -9.41
C HIS A 94 2.47 -13.84 -10.81
N LEU A 95 3.29 -13.94 -11.86
CA LEU A 95 2.86 -13.82 -13.25
C LEU A 95 2.57 -15.20 -13.85
N SER A 96 1.48 -15.32 -14.60
CA SER A 96 1.14 -16.51 -15.40
C SER A 96 0.97 -16.11 -16.87
N TRP A 97 1.76 -16.72 -17.75
CA TRP A 97 1.72 -16.43 -19.20
C TRP A 97 0.70 -17.33 -19.91
N LYS A 98 -0.06 -16.75 -20.85
CA LYS A 98 -0.88 -17.50 -21.81
C LYS A 98 -0.38 -17.26 -23.22
N ARG A 99 -0.39 -18.31 -24.05
CA ARG A 99 -0.08 -18.20 -25.47
C ARG A 99 -1.24 -17.53 -26.21
N CYS A 100 -0.91 -16.59 -27.08
CA CYS A 100 -1.87 -15.95 -27.95
C CYS A 100 -2.38 -16.92 -29.04
N PRO A 101 -3.69 -16.91 -29.36
CA PRO A 101 -4.18 -17.66 -30.53
C PRO A 101 -3.53 -17.13 -31.81
N GLY A 102 -2.97 -18.02 -32.64
CA GLY A 102 -2.39 -17.66 -33.94
C GLY A 102 -0.90 -17.25 -33.95
N ALA A 103 -0.11 -17.70 -32.96
CA ALA A 103 1.36 -17.60 -32.94
C ALA A 103 2.03 -18.93 -33.29
#